data_AF-A0AAV5CPA7-F1
#
_entry.id   AF-A0AAV5CPA7-F1
#
_cell.length_a   1.000
_cell.length_b   1.000
_cell.length_c   1.000
_cell.angle_alpha   90.00
_cell.angle_beta   90.00
_cell.angle_gamma   90.00
#
_symmetry.space_group_name_H-M   'P 1'
#
loop_
_entity.id
_entity.type
_entity.pdbx_description
1 polymer ?
#
loop_
_entity_poly.entity_id
_entity_poly.type
_entity_poly.pdbx_seq_one_letter_code
_entity_poly.pdbx_strand_id
1 'polypeptide(L)'
;MDGKLDPPDAEKRRVACPGAFTVVFLLALPLALVFFLFGDQAASIAAGSLAWLPVSVQNSRNASSFKYADESAHDRLLGGLLLPDFDTATCLSRYEASKRWKPSPFPVSPYLVEKLRQYETNQRRCGPGTANFRAAMAQLMSGRNADHAECKYVVWLPLQGLGNRMLSVVSTFLYALLTGRVLLVHEPPEMEGLFCELFPGTSWLLPPEFPYKDGFSPYSKESYVNMLANGVVRYDDDDAASTPLPPYVYFHLEQIELRLQNHTFCEEDHRVLDRFNWMVVRSDSYFAVALFLMPTYRAELDRMFPAKGAVFHHLGR
;
A
#
# COMPACT_ATOMS: atom_id res chain seq x y z
N MET A 1 -34.06 45.52 -12.49
CA MET A 1 -32.95 45.70 -11.52
C MET A 1 -32.65 44.33 -10.97
N ASP A 2 -31.81 43.58 -11.69
CA ASP A 2 -31.44 42.22 -11.33
C ASP A 2 -30.22 42.25 -10.43
N GLY A 3 -30.42 41.95 -9.14
CA GLY A 3 -29.36 41.81 -8.16
C GLY A 3 -28.80 40.39 -8.18
N LYS A 4 -27.62 40.23 -8.78
CA LYS A 4 -26.83 39.01 -8.75
C LYS A 4 -26.18 38.90 -7.36
N LEU A 5 -26.52 37.85 -6.61
CA LEU A 5 -25.89 37.50 -5.34
C LEU A 5 -24.54 36.85 -5.64
N ASP A 6 -23.44 37.46 -5.19
CA ASP A 6 -22.11 36.88 -5.30
C ASP A 6 -21.94 35.68 -4.33
N PRO A 7 -21.26 34.58 -4.73
CA PRO A 7 -20.99 33.46 -3.84
C PRO A 7 -19.80 33.77 -2.90
N PRO A 8 -19.71 33.08 -1.74
CA PRO A 8 -18.77 33.44 -0.68
C PRO A 8 -17.30 33.17 -1.05
N ASP A 9 -16.42 34.05 -0.55
CA ASP A 9 -14.96 34.17 -0.77
C ASP A 9 -14.08 32.94 -0.45
N ALA A 10 -14.64 31.74 -0.25
CA ALA A 10 -13.90 30.52 0.04
C ALA A 10 -13.13 29.96 -1.17
N GLU A 11 -13.35 30.49 -2.38
CA GLU A 11 -12.72 30.02 -3.61
C GLU A 11 -11.28 30.54 -3.83
N LYS A 12 -10.83 31.53 -3.05
CA LYS A 12 -9.57 32.26 -3.33
C LYS A 12 -8.28 31.74 -2.67
N ARG A 13 -8.33 30.68 -1.86
CA ARG A 13 -7.12 30.02 -1.33
C ARG A 13 -7.06 28.55 -1.74
N ARG A 14 -6.97 28.29 -3.04
CA ARG A 14 -6.64 26.95 -3.54
C ARG A 14 -5.19 26.94 -4.00
N VAL A 15 -4.33 26.23 -3.26
CA VAL A 15 -3.07 25.77 -3.83
C VAL A 15 -3.43 24.74 -4.88
N ALA A 16 -3.14 25.04 -6.14
CA ALA A 16 -3.49 24.20 -7.26
C ALA A 16 -2.75 22.86 -7.18
N CYS A 17 -3.49 21.76 -7.13
CA CYS A 17 -2.98 20.46 -7.56
C CYS A 17 -2.61 20.59 -9.04
N PRO A 18 -1.38 20.25 -9.47
CA PRO A 18 -0.96 20.50 -10.85
C PRO A 18 -1.85 19.71 -11.84
N GLY A 19 -2.68 20.46 -12.58
CA GLY A 19 -3.56 19.92 -13.60
C GLY A 19 -2.77 19.32 -14.77
N ALA A 20 -3.20 18.14 -15.22
CA ALA A 20 -2.53 17.28 -16.19
C ALA A 20 -2.21 17.92 -17.56
N PHE A 21 -2.83 19.05 -17.92
CA PHE A 21 -2.58 19.71 -19.20
C PHE A 21 -1.12 20.18 -19.38
N THR A 22 -0.41 20.49 -18.29
CA THR A 22 1.01 20.89 -18.37
C THR A 22 1.97 19.70 -18.42
N VAL A 23 1.61 18.55 -17.82
CA VAL A 23 2.49 17.36 -17.74
C VAL A 23 2.43 16.50 -19.00
N VAL A 24 1.25 16.37 -19.61
CA VAL A 24 1.09 15.61 -20.87
C VAL A 24 1.85 16.29 -22.03
N PHE A 25 1.85 17.63 -22.07
CA PHE A 25 2.56 18.37 -23.12
C PHE A 25 4.09 18.27 -22.97
N LEU A 26 4.62 18.22 -21.74
CA LEU A 26 6.06 18.14 -21.48
C LEU A 26 6.67 16.75 -21.74
N LEU A 27 5.86 15.68 -21.72
CA LEU A 27 6.34 14.31 -22.00
C LEU A 27 6.07 13.86 -23.44
N ALA A 28 4.98 14.31 -24.06
CA ALA A 28 4.62 13.89 -25.43
C ALA A 28 5.51 14.53 -26.51
N LEU A 29 5.92 15.79 -26.35
CA LEU A 29 6.78 16.50 -27.29
C LEU A 29 8.18 15.89 -27.45
N PRO A 30 8.93 15.56 -26.38
CA PRO A 30 10.24 14.92 -26.53
C PRO A 30 10.15 13.49 -27.08
N LEU A 31 9.11 12.72 -26.70
CA LEU A 31 8.89 11.37 -27.26
C LEU A 31 8.54 11.42 -28.75
N ALA A 32 7.70 12.36 -29.17
CA ALA A 32 7.38 12.56 -30.59
C ALA A 32 8.61 13.01 -31.39
N LEU A 33 9.47 13.87 -30.82
CA LEU A 33 10.73 14.28 -31.43
C LEU A 33 11.73 13.12 -31.57
N VAL A 34 11.82 12.25 -30.57
CA VAL A 34 12.68 11.05 -30.66
C VAL A 34 12.16 10.09 -31.73
N PHE A 35 10.84 9.87 -31.82
CA PHE A 35 10.26 9.05 -32.87
C PHE A 35 10.41 9.67 -34.28
N PHE A 36 10.33 11.01 -34.40
CA PHE A 36 10.52 11.69 -35.69
C PHE A 36 11.98 11.75 -36.15
N LEU A 37 12.93 11.90 -35.22
CA LEU A 37 14.36 12.03 -35.56
C LEU A 37 15.07 10.69 -35.72
N PHE A 38 14.58 9.62 -35.08
CA PHE A 38 15.21 8.29 -35.09
C PHE A 38 14.32 7.19 -35.72
N GLY A 39 13.20 7.57 -36.33
CA GLY A 39 12.16 6.66 -36.83
C GLY A 39 12.50 5.81 -38.06
N ASP A 40 13.71 5.91 -38.64
CA ASP A 40 14.09 5.13 -39.82
C ASP A 40 15.40 4.32 -39.67
N GLN A 41 15.82 4.05 -38.44
CA GLN A 41 16.91 3.09 -38.17
C GLN A 41 16.57 2.16 -36.99
N ALA A 42 15.45 1.43 -37.12
CA ALA A 42 15.11 0.32 -36.25
C ALA A 42 15.26 -1.02 -37.00
N ALA A 43 16.49 -1.32 -37.43
CA ALA A 43 16.93 -2.68 -37.73
C ALA A 43 18.40 -2.83 -37.30
N SER A 44 18.64 -3.77 -36.39
CA SER A 44 19.94 -4.22 -35.87
C SER A 44 20.72 -3.28 -34.93
N ILE A 45 20.46 -3.39 -33.62
CA ILE A 45 21.52 -3.33 -32.59
C ILE A 45 21.24 -4.41 -31.54
N ALA A 46 21.58 -5.65 -31.89
CA ALA A 46 21.74 -6.77 -30.97
C ALA A 46 22.96 -7.59 -31.40
N ALA A 47 24.12 -6.94 -31.45
CA ALA A 47 25.44 -7.58 -31.53
C ALA A 47 26.50 -6.49 -31.32
N GLY A 48 27.18 -6.49 -30.18
CA GLY A 48 28.26 -5.53 -29.95
C GLY A 48 28.72 -5.40 -28.50
N SER A 49 29.63 -6.30 -28.11
CA SER A 49 30.82 -5.94 -27.34
C SER A 49 30.68 -5.57 -25.86
N LEU A 50 30.64 -6.61 -25.01
CA LEU A 50 31.43 -6.60 -23.77
C LEU A 50 32.46 -7.75 -23.85
N ALA A 51 33.54 -7.49 -24.58
CA ALA A 51 34.74 -8.30 -24.52
C ALA A 51 35.41 -8.07 -23.16
N TRP A 52 35.29 -9.05 -22.26
CA TRP A 52 36.13 -9.13 -21.08
C TRP A 52 37.51 -9.65 -21.52
N LEU A 53 38.53 -8.80 -21.41
CA LEU A 53 39.92 -9.19 -21.53
C LEU A 53 40.27 -10.13 -20.36
N PRO A 54 40.85 -11.32 -20.58
CA PRO A 54 41.38 -12.12 -19.50
C PRO A 54 42.71 -11.51 -19.05
N VAL A 55 42.70 -10.90 -17.86
CA VAL A 55 43.93 -10.57 -17.15
C VAL A 55 44.53 -11.88 -16.63
N SER A 56 45.61 -12.32 -17.28
CA SER A 56 46.48 -13.38 -16.77
C SER A 56 47.27 -12.83 -15.59
N VAL A 57 46.96 -13.29 -14.38
CA VAL A 57 47.83 -13.14 -13.21
C VAL A 57 48.26 -14.53 -12.78
N GLN A 58 49.59 -14.70 -12.72
CA GLN A 58 50.30 -15.91 -12.39
C GLN A 58 49.91 -16.51 -11.03
N ASN A 59 49.82 -17.84 -11.03
CA ASN A 59 49.83 -18.69 -9.85
C ASN A 59 50.95 -18.30 -8.87
N SER A 60 50.59 -18.02 -7.63
CA SER A 60 51.44 -18.32 -6.48
C SER A 60 50.62 -19.09 -5.46
N ARG A 61 51.07 -20.33 -5.20
CA ARG A 61 50.52 -21.26 -4.23
C ARG A 61 50.67 -20.66 -2.84
N ASN A 62 49.58 -20.57 -2.07
CA ASN A 62 49.59 -20.89 -0.65
C ASN A 62 48.16 -21.11 -0.16
N ALA A 63 47.91 -22.37 0.23
CA ALA A 63 46.65 -22.84 0.78
C ALA A 63 46.44 -22.23 2.17
N SER A 64 45.39 -21.43 2.30
CA SER A 64 44.67 -21.28 3.56
C SER A 64 43.19 -21.48 3.25
N SER A 65 42.60 -22.44 3.96
CA SER A 65 41.23 -22.91 3.82
C SER A 65 40.23 -21.78 4.08
N PHE A 66 39.87 -21.03 3.05
CA PHE A 66 38.60 -20.32 3.01
C PHE A 66 37.52 -21.37 2.73
N LYS A 67 36.71 -21.67 3.74
CA LYS A 67 35.47 -22.42 3.56
C LYS A 67 34.69 -21.71 2.44
N TYR A 68 34.57 -22.36 1.29
CA TYR A 68 33.58 -21.99 0.30
C TYR A 68 32.23 -21.95 1.03
N ALA A 69 31.69 -20.76 1.21
CA ALA A 69 30.30 -20.62 1.61
C ALA A 69 29.49 -21.34 0.53
N ASP A 70 28.65 -22.27 0.97
CA ASP A 70 27.77 -23.06 0.12
C ASP A 70 26.94 -22.11 -0.76
N GLU A 71 27.27 -22.02 -2.05
CA GLU A 71 26.55 -21.26 -3.08
C GLU A 71 25.09 -21.73 -3.26
N SER A 72 24.67 -22.80 -2.58
CA SER A 72 23.33 -23.38 -2.66
C SER A 72 22.42 -23.08 -1.46
N ALA A 73 22.84 -22.26 -0.50
CA ALA A 73 21.98 -21.85 0.62
C ALA A 73 20.89 -20.89 0.13
N HIS A 74 19.82 -21.45 -0.46
CA HIS A 74 18.61 -20.72 -0.81
C HIS A 74 18.13 -19.92 0.40
N ASP A 75 18.08 -18.60 0.27
CA ASP A 75 17.66 -17.72 1.36
C ASP A 75 16.17 -17.93 1.65
N ARG A 76 15.90 -18.80 2.63
CA ARG A 76 14.56 -19.15 3.10
C ARG A 76 13.78 -17.94 3.62
N LEU A 77 14.45 -16.89 4.09
CA LEU A 77 13.82 -15.72 4.68
C LEU A 77 13.72 -14.53 3.72
N LEU A 78 14.11 -14.72 2.46
CA LEU A 78 13.98 -13.74 1.36
C LEU A 78 14.57 -12.36 1.73
N GLY A 79 15.80 -12.33 2.24
CA GLY A 79 16.48 -11.12 2.66
C GLY A 79 15.94 -10.53 3.96
N GLY A 80 15.31 -11.36 4.79
CA GLY A 80 14.68 -10.96 6.05
C GLY A 80 13.22 -10.51 5.92
N LEU A 81 12.62 -10.57 4.73
CA LEU A 81 11.18 -10.27 4.56
C LEU A 81 10.32 -11.20 5.43
N LEU A 82 10.67 -12.48 5.53
CA LEU A 82 9.91 -13.47 6.29
C LEU A 82 10.47 -13.66 7.70
N LEU A 83 9.58 -13.87 8.68
CA LEU A 83 9.93 -14.38 10.00
C LEU A 83 10.14 -15.91 9.97
N PRO A 84 11.01 -16.48 10.82
CA PRO A 84 11.17 -17.92 10.99
C PRO A 84 10.09 -18.57 11.89
N ASP A 85 9.18 -17.76 12.45
CA ASP A 85 8.24 -18.14 13.52
C ASP A 85 7.02 -18.98 13.07
N PHE A 86 6.92 -19.37 11.80
CA PHE A 86 5.82 -20.20 11.32
C PHE A 86 6.16 -21.69 11.35
N ASP A 87 5.17 -22.51 11.71
CA ASP A 87 5.24 -23.94 11.48
C ASP A 87 5.27 -24.22 9.97
N THR A 88 6.30 -24.91 9.50
CA THR A 88 6.46 -25.32 8.11
C THR A 88 5.32 -26.21 7.63
N ALA A 89 4.73 -27.02 8.52
CA ALA A 89 3.70 -27.98 8.13
C ALA A 89 2.37 -27.31 7.80
N THR A 90 2.08 -26.13 8.36
CA THR A 90 0.82 -25.40 8.12
C THR A 90 0.83 -24.62 6.81
N CYS A 91 2.00 -24.23 6.31
CA CYS A 91 2.15 -23.50 5.06
C CYS A 91 3.51 -23.80 4.40
N LEU A 92 3.56 -24.88 3.63
CA LEU A 92 4.79 -25.34 2.95
C LEU A 92 5.39 -24.29 2.01
N SER A 93 4.52 -23.56 1.30
CA SER A 93 4.93 -22.58 0.28
C SER A 93 5.79 -21.45 0.84
N ARG A 94 5.57 -21.04 2.09
CA ARG A 94 6.27 -19.91 2.75
C ARG A 94 7.78 -20.03 2.68
N TYR A 95 8.32 -21.21 2.96
CA TYR A 95 9.76 -21.42 3.12
C TYR A 95 10.41 -22.21 1.98
N GLU A 96 9.59 -22.82 1.13
CA GLU A 96 10.07 -23.52 -0.05
C GLU A 96 10.10 -22.63 -1.30
N ALA A 97 9.50 -21.42 -1.25
CA ALA A 97 9.51 -20.49 -2.36
C ALA A 97 10.93 -20.19 -2.88
N SER A 98 11.90 -19.99 -1.98
CA SER A 98 13.30 -19.70 -2.34
C SER A 98 14.02 -20.86 -3.05
N LYS A 99 13.51 -22.09 -2.92
CA LYS A 99 14.01 -23.28 -3.62
C LYS A 99 13.42 -23.42 -5.02
N ARG A 100 12.20 -22.90 -5.23
CA ARG A 100 11.46 -23.00 -6.49
C ARG A 100 11.79 -21.85 -7.45
N TRP A 101 12.10 -20.68 -6.91
CA TRP A 101 12.29 -19.45 -7.68
C TRP A 101 13.75 -19.01 -7.69
N LYS A 102 14.13 -18.33 -8.78
CA LYS A 102 15.45 -17.69 -8.85
C LYS A 102 15.56 -16.57 -7.80
N PRO A 103 16.76 -16.30 -7.27
CA PRO A 103 16.99 -15.15 -6.40
C PRO A 103 16.45 -13.86 -7.04
N SER A 104 15.84 -13.01 -6.23
CA SER A 104 15.29 -11.75 -6.69
C SER A 104 16.41 -10.78 -7.10
N PRO A 105 16.27 -10.04 -8.22
CA PRO A 105 17.19 -8.97 -8.57
C PRO A 105 16.98 -7.70 -7.72
N PHE A 106 15.89 -7.61 -6.96
CA PHE A 106 15.56 -6.45 -6.15
C PHE A 106 16.11 -6.61 -4.72
N PRO A 107 17.11 -5.81 -4.30
CA PRO A 107 17.62 -5.87 -2.94
C PRO A 107 16.55 -5.41 -1.95
N VAL A 108 16.40 -6.14 -0.84
CA VAL A 108 15.51 -5.76 0.25
C VAL A 108 16.21 -4.71 1.10
N SER A 109 15.56 -3.56 1.32
CA SER A 109 16.13 -2.53 2.19
C SER A 109 16.03 -2.95 3.66
N PRO A 110 17.07 -2.72 4.50
CA PRO A 110 16.98 -2.98 5.93
C PRO A 110 15.83 -2.20 6.60
N TYR A 111 15.53 -1.00 6.09
CA TYR A 111 14.43 -0.16 6.58
C TYR A 111 13.05 -0.80 6.35
N LEU A 112 12.83 -1.43 5.19
CA LEU A 112 11.60 -2.19 4.94
C LEU A 112 11.46 -3.36 5.92
N VAL A 113 12.55 -4.10 6.17
CA VAL A 113 12.53 -5.22 7.14
C VAL A 113 12.14 -4.70 8.53
N GLU A 114 12.76 -3.60 8.98
CA GLU A 114 12.41 -2.96 10.25
C GLU A 114 10.91 -2.59 10.30
N LYS A 115 10.38 -2.00 9.22
CA LYS A 115 8.97 -1.63 9.13
C LYS A 115 8.02 -2.83 9.20
N LEU A 116 8.37 -3.94 8.55
CA LEU A 116 7.59 -5.17 8.62
C LEU A 116 7.57 -5.74 10.05
N ARG A 117 8.72 -5.74 10.75
CA ARG A 117 8.80 -6.17 12.16
C ARG A 117 7.97 -5.28 13.10
N GLN A 118 7.99 -3.97 12.87
CA GLN A 118 7.14 -3.02 13.60
C GLN A 118 5.66 -3.31 13.36
N TYR A 119 5.28 -3.55 12.10
CA TYR A 119 3.91 -3.89 11.73
C TYR A 119 3.45 -5.20 12.38
N GLU A 120 4.25 -6.26 12.34
CA GLU A 120 3.92 -7.55 12.97
C GLU A 120 3.74 -7.42 14.48
N THR A 121 4.56 -6.59 15.14
CA THR A 121 4.39 -6.27 16.56
C THR A 121 3.05 -5.56 16.81
N ASN A 122 2.68 -4.63 15.92
CA ASN A 122 1.39 -3.96 15.99
C ASN A 122 0.22 -4.94 15.76
N GLN A 123 0.33 -5.84 14.79
CA GLN A 123 -0.67 -6.88 14.52
C GLN A 123 -0.84 -7.82 15.72
N ARG A 124 0.26 -8.22 16.38
CA ARG A 124 0.17 -9.05 17.61
C ARG A 124 -0.50 -8.32 18.78
N ARG A 125 -0.32 -7.00 18.88
CA ARG A 125 -0.88 -6.16 19.95
C ARG A 125 -2.36 -5.79 19.71
N CYS A 126 -2.71 -5.49 18.47
CA CYS A 126 -4.00 -4.93 18.07
C CYS A 126 -4.86 -5.89 17.22
N GLY A 127 -4.35 -7.07 16.88
CA GLY A 127 -5.05 -8.02 16.00
C GLY A 127 -6.24 -8.73 16.66
N PRO A 128 -7.02 -9.48 15.87
CA PRO A 128 -8.17 -10.25 16.34
C PRO A 128 -7.85 -11.12 17.57
N GLY A 129 -8.79 -11.19 18.51
CA GLY A 129 -8.65 -11.98 19.75
C GLY A 129 -7.95 -11.26 20.91
N THR A 130 -7.27 -10.14 20.67
CA THR A 130 -6.60 -9.36 21.72
C THR A 130 -7.58 -8.54 22.58
N ALA A 131 -7.13 -8.09 23.76
CA ALA A 131 -7.91 -7.18 24.60
C ALA A 131 -8.12 -5.81 23.90
N ASN A 132 -7.08 -5.32 23.22
CA ASN A 132 -7.12 -4.05 22.49
C ASN A 132 -8.10 -4.10 21.31
N PHE A 133 -8.12 -5.21 20.57
CA PHE A 133 -9.11 -5.41 19.51
C PHE A 133 -10.55 -5.42 20.05
N ARG A 134 -10.80 -6.14 21.14
CA ARG A 134 -12.13 -6.16 21.79
C ARG A 134 -12.57 -4.78 22.25
N ALA A 135 -11.66 -3.99 22.82
CA ALA A 135 -11.93 -2.61 23.20
C ALA A 135 -12.25 -1.73 21.98
N ALA A 136 -11.47 -1.85 20.90
CA ALA A 136 -11.69 -1.10 19.67
C ALA A 136 -13.02 -1.47 18.98
N MET A 137 -13.37 -2.75 18.97
CA MET A 137 -14.67 -3.25 18.47
C MET A 137 -15.83 -2.74 19.33
N ALA A 138 -15.71 -2.74 20.66
CA ALA A 138 -16.75 -2.19 21.54
C ALA A 138 -16.99 -0.69 21.26
N GLN A 139 -15.93 0.08 20.99
CA GLN A 139 -16.05 1.49 20.60
C GLN A 139 -16.74 1.65 19.24
N LEU A 140 -16.33 0.87 18.23
CA LEU A 140 -16.96 0.83 16.91
C LEU A 140 -18.47 0.57 17.02
N MET A 141 -18.87 -0.43 17.82
CA MET A 141 -20.27 -0.80 18.02
C MET A 141 -21.05 0.24 18.83
N SER A 142 -20.39 1.10 19.62
CA SER A 142 -21.03 2.23 20.31
C SER A 142 -21.35 3.41 19.38
N GLY A 143 -20.95 3.34 18.10
CA GLY A 143 -21.22 4.38 17.12
C GLY A 143 -20.33 5.62 17.26
N ARG A 144 -19.22 5.52 18.00
CA ARG A 144 -18.29 6.64 18.25
C ARG A 144 -16.90 6.36 17.69
N ASN A 145 -16.27 7.38 17.12
CA ASN A 145 -14.83 7.39 16.90
C ASN A 145 -14.15 7.87 18.19
N ALA A 146 -13.41 6.99 18.86
CA ALA A 146 -12.72 7.36 20.10
C ALA A 146 -11.55 8.32 19.82
N ASP A 147 -11.44 9.38 20.61
CA ASP A 147 -10.25 10.22 20.60
C ASP A 147 -9.06 9.43 21.15
N HIS A 148 -7.89 9.58 20.52
CA HIS A 148 -6.63 8.93 20.93
C HIS A 148 -6.70 7.39 21.05
N ALA A 149 -7.30 6.70 20.08
CA ALA A 149 -7.33 5.24 20.11
C ALA A 149 -5.93 4.61 20.02
N GLU A 150 -5.72 3.55 20.81
CA GLU A 150 -4.45 2.81 20.87
C GLU A 150 -4.16 1.99 19.60
N CYS A 151 -5.22 1.65 18.86
CA CYS A 151 -5.18 0.83 17.66
C CYS A 151 -6.08 1.44 16.57
N LYS A 152 -5.53 1.58 15.37
CA LYS A 152 -6.27 1.97 14.16
C LYS A 152 -6.29 0.80 13.18
N TYR A 153 -7.34 0.71 12.38
CA TYR A 153 -7.62 -0.42 11.51
C TYR A 153 -7.94 0.05 10.09
N VAL A 154 -7.60 -0.81 9.14
CA VAL A 154 -8.06 -0.74 7.76
C VAL A 154 -8.61 -2.11 7.36
N VAL A 155 -9.89 -2.14 7.02
CA VAL A 155 -10.60 -3.33 6.56
C VAL A 155 -10.62 -3.33 5.06
N TRP A 156 -10.04 -4.35 4.44
CA TRP A 156 -10.08 -4.54 2.99
C TRP A 156 -11.25 -5.42 2.59
N LEU A 157 -12.01 -4.97 1.59
CA LEU A 157 -13.11 -5.71 0.99
C LEU A 157 -12.74 -6.20 -0.42
N PRO A 158 -12.95 -7.48 -0.75
CA PRO A 158 -12.65 -8.04 -2.05
C PRO A 158 -13.54 -7.43 -3.15
N LEU A 159 -12.95 -7.22 -4.32
CA LEU A 159 -13.64 -6.74 -5.50
C LEU A 159 -13.03 -7.36 -6.77
N GLN A 160 -13.86 -7.59 -7.78
CA GLN A 160 -13.45 -8.18 -9.06
C GLN A 160 -12.77 -9.56 -8.90
N GLY A 161 -11.97 -9.98 -9.88
CA GLY A 161 -11.27 -11.27 -9.91
C GLY A 161 -9.99 -11.32 -9.05
N LEU A 162 -9.44 -12.53 -8.87
CA LEU A 162 -8.32 -12.81 -7.96
C LEU A 162 -7.10 -11.91 -8.18
N GLY A 163 -6.72 -11.62 -9.42
CA GLY A 163 -5.58 -10.73 -9.73
C GLY A 163 -5.79 -9.32 -9.16
N ASN A 164 -6.97 -8.75 -9.36
CA ASN A 164 -7.32 -7.43 -8.81
C ASN A 164 -7.33 -7.47 -7.28
N ARG A 165 -7.82 -8.56 -6.69
CA ARG A 165 -7.84 -8.75 -5.24
C ARG A 165 -6.42 -8.77 -4.65
N MET A 166 -5.50 -9.51 -5.28
CA MET A 166 -4.09 -9.56 -4.86
C MET A 166 -3.42 -8.17 -4.99
N LEU A 167 -3.65 -7.46 -6.08
CA LEU A 167 -3.08 -6.12 -6.28
C LEU A 167 -3.63 -5.10 -5.27
N SER A 168 -4.93 -5.14 -5.00
CA SER A 168 -5.57 -4.17 -4.12
C SER A 168 -5.31 -4.45 -2.64
N VAL A 169 -5.24 -5.73 -2.22
CA VAL A 169 -4.87 -6.06 -0.83
C VAL A 169 -3.41 -5.69 -0.55
N VAL A 170 -2.49 -5.87 -1.49
CA VAL A 170 -1.09 -5.43 -1.34
C VAL A 170 -0.99 -3.90 -1.26
N SER A 171 -1.78 -3.18 -2.07
CA SER A 171 -1.85 -1.71 -2.00
C SER A 171 -2.40 -1.23 -0.66
N THR A 172 -3.39 -1.94 -0.13
CA THR A 172 -3.99 -1.64 1.19
C THR A 172 -3.03 -1.97 2.33
N PHE A 173 -2.26 -3.04 2.21
CA PHE A 173 -1.20 -3.36 3.16
C PHE A 173 -0.10 -2.28 3.18
N LEU A 174 0.32 -1.78 2.01
CA LEU A 174 1.24 -0.64 1.94
C LEU A 174 0.67 0.59 2.63
N TYR A 175 -0.60 0.90 2.41
CA TYR A 175 -1.28 1.99 3.10
C TYR A 175 -1.30 1.78 4.63
N ALA A 176 -1.53 0.55 5.09
CA ALA A 176 -1.49 0.18 6.51
C ALA A 176 -0.10 0.41 7.14
N LEU A 177 0.98 0.04 6.42
CA LEU A 177 2.36 0.30 6.83
C LEU A 177 2.66 1.80 6.99
N LEU A 178 2.17 2.62 6.06
CA LEU A 178 2.39 4.07 6.06
C LEU A 178 1.61 4.80 7.17
N THR A 179 0.47 4.26 7.57
CA THR A 179 -0.46 4.91 8.52
C THR A 179 -0.51 4.24 9.89
N GLY A 180 0.32 3.22 10.13
CA GLY A 180 0.35 2.49 11.41
C GLY A 180 -0.93 1.72 11.73
N ARG A 181 -1.71 1.36 10.70
CA ARG A 181 -2.99 0.65 10.86
C ARG A 181 -2.79 -0.86 10.81
N VAL A 182 -3.68 -1.60 11.46
CA VAL A 182 -3.83 -3.05 11.33
C VAL A 182 -4.71 -3.35 10.12
N LEU A 183 -4.20 -4.14 9.17
CA LEU A 183 -4.96 -4.68 8.06
C LEU A 183 -5.83 -5.86 8.53
N LEU A 184 -7.12 -5.81 8.18
CA LEU A 184 -8.06 -6.91 8.32
C LEU A 184 -8.69 -7.22 6.95
N VAL A 185 -8.70 -8.48 6.57
CA VAL A 185 -9.11 -8.94 5.23
C VAL A 185 -10.44 -9.67 5.33
N HIS A 186 -11.46 -9.18 4.63
CA HIS A 186 -12.67 -9.97 4.41
C HIS A 186 -12.36 -11.09 3.41
N GLU A 187 -12.44 -12.34 3.86
CA GLU A 187 -12.24 -13.53 3.03
C GLU A 187 -13.60 -14.08 2.59
N PRO A 188 -13.96 -13.95 1.31
CA PRO A 188 -15.16 -14.56 0.76
C PRO A 188 -14.90 -16.06 0.51
N PRO A 189 -15.94 -16.90 0.41
CA PRO A 189 -15.79 -18.37 0.29
C PRO A 189 -14.86 -18.83 -0.84
N GLU A 190 -14.83 -18.11 -1.97
CA GLU A 190 -13.94 -18.45 -3.09
C GLU A 190 -12.45 -18.15 -2.85
N MET A 191 -12.10 -17.45 -1.76
CA MET A 191 -10.73 -17.21 -1.34
C MET A 191 -10.26 -18.14 -0.21
N GLU A 192 -11.18 -18.90 0.39
CA GLU A 192 -10.87 -19.81 1.49
C GLU A 192 -9.77 -20.81 1.08
N GLY A 193 -8.69 -20.86 1.86
CA GLY A 193 -7.57 -21.77 1.63
C GLY A 193 -6.61 -21.36 0.51
N LEU A 194 -6.82 -20.22 -0.16
CA LEU A 194 -5.87 -19.72 -1.17
C LEU A 194 -4.59 -19.14 -0.54
N PHE A 195 -4.71 -18.49 0.61
CA PHE A 195 -3.62 -17.79 1.28
C PHE A 195 -3.41 -18.29 2.71
N CYS A 196 -2.14 -18.39 3.13
CA CYS A 196 -1.80 -18.70 4.50
C CYS A 196 -1.90 -17.45 5.39
N GLU A 197 -1.94 -17.66 6.71
CA GLU A 197 -1.81 -16.58 7.70
C GLU A 197 -0.50 -15.81 7.51
N LEU A 198 -0.54 -14.49 7.35
CA LEU A 198 0.67 -13.70 7.05
C LEU A 198 1.49 -13.33 8.28
N PHE A 199 0.84 -13.15 9.44
CA PHE A 199 1.46 -12.62 10.65
C PHE A 199 1.44 -13.65 11.78
N PRO A 200 2.60 -14.00 12.37
CA PRO A 200 2.67 -15.08 13.35
C PRO A 200 2.03 -14.68 14.69
N GLY A 201 1.21 -15.58 15.25
CA GLY A 201 0.57 -15.40 16.56
C GLY A 201 -0.71 -14.55 16.55
N THR A 202 -1.27 -14.27 15.37
CA THR A 202 -2.51 -13.52 15.16
C THR A 202 -3.13 -13.93 13.83
N SER A 203 -4.35 -13.48 13.56
CA SER A 203 -4.94 -13.56 12.23
C SER A 203 -4.97 -12.18 11.55
N TRP A 204 -4.89 -12.18 10.23
CA TRP A 204 -5.21 -11.03 9.38
C TRP A 204 -6.66 -11.04 8.85
N LEU A 205 -7.42 -12.11 9.12
CA LEU A 205 -8.80 -12.23 8.67
C LEU A 205 -9.72 -11.34 9.51
N LEU A 206 -10.71 -10.75 8.84
CA LEU A 206 -11.74 -9.94 9.47
C LEU A 206 -12.69 -10.85 10.26
N PRO A 207 -12.88 -10.62 11.58
CA PRO A 207 -13.81 -11.42 12.36
C PRO A 207 -15.27 -11.22 11.91
N PRO A 208 -16.12 -12.26 11.97
CA PRO A 208 -17.50 -12.20 11.50
C PRO A 208 -18.38 -11.23 12.31
N GLU A 209 -17.97 -10.83 13.51
CA GLU A 209 -18.67 -9.87 14.35
C GLU A 209 -18.51 -8.42 13.87
N PHE A 210 -17.64 -8.17 12.88
CA PHE A 210 -17.52 -6.85 12.28
C PHE A 210 -18.87 -6.42 11.69
N PRO A 211 -19.37 -5.19 11.95
CA PRO A 211 -20.66 -4.70 11.49
C PRO A 211 -20.62 -4.35 9.99
N TYR A 212 -20.25 -5.32 9.18
CA TYR A 212 -20.24 -5.22 7.74
C TYR A 212 -21.67 -5.05 7.24
N LYS A 213 -21.85 -4.10 6.32
CA LYS A 213 -23.11 -3.89 5.62
C LYS A 213 -22.88 -4.26 4.16
N ASP A 214 -23.57 -5.31 3.69
CA ASP A 214 -23.78 -5.52 2.27
C ASP A 214 -24.47 -4.27 1.71
N GLY A 215 -23.74 -3.40 1.01
CA GLY A 215 -24.28 -2.14 0.51
C GLY A 215 -23.35 -0.94 0.49
N PHE A 216 -22.07 -1.09 0.85
CA PHE A 216 -21.11 0.00 0.66
C PHE A 216 -21.01 0.42 -0.81
N SER A 217 -21.41 1.66 -1.07
CA SER A 217 -21.42 2.29 -2.40
C SER A 217 -20.80 3.68 -2.34
N PRO A 218 -20.33 4.25 -3.46
CA PRO A 218 -19.80 5.60 -3.49
C PRO A 218 -20.79 6.67 -3.00
N TYR A 219 -22.08 6.37 -3.02
CA TYR A 219 -23.18 7.27 -2.61
C TYR A 219 -23.66 7.03 -1.17
N SER A 220 -23.12 6.02 -0.49
CA SER A 220 -23.46 5.76 0.92
C SER A 220 -23.08 6.95 1.81
N LYS A 221 -23.79 7.16 2.92
CA LYS A 221 -23.47 8.23 3.88
C LYS A 221 -22.09 8.04 4.51
N GLU A 222 -21.61 6.80 4.54
CA GLU A 222 -20.29 6.44 5.06
C GLU A 222 -19.15 6.68 4.07
N SER A 223 -19.45 6.94 2.79
CA SER A 223 -18.45 7.27 1.76
C SER A 223 -17.72 8.57 2.11
N TYR A 224 -16.38 8.55 2.11
CA TYR A 224 -15.56 9.73 2.40
C TYR A 224 -15.94 10.95 1.55
N VAL A 225 -16.11 10.75 0.24
CA VAL A 225 -16.48 11.82 -0.70
C VAL A 225 -17.87 12.38 -0.36
N ASN A 226 -18.80 11.53 0.06
CA ASN A 226 -20.14 11.97 0.45
C ASN A 226 -20.13 12.67 1.82
N MET A 227 -19.26 12.24 2.75
CA MET A 227 -19.05 12.94 4.03
C MET A 227 -18.50 14.35 3.81
N LEU A 228 -17.54 14.52 2.89
CA LEU A 228 -17.02 15.83 2.49
C LEU A 228 -18.11 16.71 1.89
N ALA A 229 -18.86 16.17 0.91
CA ALA A 229 -19.91 16.92 0.20
C ALA A 229 -21.02 17.41 1.15
N ASN A 230 -21.35 16.63 2.18
CA ASN A 230 -22.38 16.97 3.17
C ASN A 230 -21.82 17.71 4.40
N GLY A 231 -20.53 18.03 4.44
CA GLY A 231 -19.90 18.75 5.55
C GLY A 231 -19.80 17.96 6.86
N VAL A 232 -19.88 16.62 6.80
CA VAL A 232 -19.67 15.73 7.96
C VAL A 232 -18.20 15.72 8.38
N VAL A 233 -17.29 15.82 7.40
CA VAL A 233 -15.85 15.99 7.62
C VAL A 233 -15.37 17.24 6.89
N ARG A 234 -14.34 17.89 7.44
CA ARG A 234 -13.77 19.15 6.93
C ARG A 234 -12.25 19.12 7.09
N TYR A 235 -11.56 19.88 6.25
CA TYR A 235 -10.09 19.96 6.30
C TYR A 235 -9.57 20.78 7.49
N ASP A 236 -10.27 21.86 7.86
CA ASP A 236 -9.82 22.85 8.87
C ASP A 236 -10.22 22.50 10.31
N ASP A 237 -10.46 21.23 10.59
CA ASP A 237 -11.03 20.73 11.84
C ASP A 237 -9.94 20.46 12.90
N ASP A 238 -8.90 21.30 12.91
CA ASP A 238 -7.77 21.29 13.86
C ASP A 238 -8.15 21.93 15.22
N ASP A 239 -9.31 22.59 15.31
CA ASP A 239 -9.82 23.19 16.55
C ASP A 239 -10.61 22.19 17.39
N ALA A 240 -10.38 22.23 18.71
CA ALA A 240 -10.90 21.33 19.76
C ALA A 240 -12.43 21.27 19.92
N ALA A 241 -13.20 21.84 18.99
CA ALA A 241 -14.65 21.79 18.90
C ALA A 241 -15.14 21.06 17.64
N SER A 242 -14.33 20.15 17.09
CA SER A 242 -14.70 19.35 15.92
C SER A 242 -15.94 18.49 16.19
N THR A 243 -16.87 18.47 15.25
CA THR A 243 -18.02 17.57 15.27
C THR A 243 -17.54 16.12 15.45
N PRO A 244 -18.16 15.32 16.35
CA PRO A 244 -17.68 13.96 16.59
C PRO A 244 -17.69 13.15 15.28
N LEU A 245 -16.53 12.57 14.94
CA LEU A 245 -16.39 11.78 13.73
C LEU A 245 -17.25 10.51 13.80
N PRO A 246 -17.83 10.07 12.67
CA PRO A 246 -18.47 8.77 12.56
C PRO A 246 -17.51 7.64 12.94
N PRO A 247 -18.01 6.49 13.42
CA PRO A 247 -17.19 5.40 13.95
C PRO A 247 -16.27 4.76 12.91
N TYR A 248 -16.58 4.91 11.62
CA TYR A 248 -15.75 4.46 10.51
C TYR A 248 -16.01 5.30 9.26
N VAL A 249 -15.07 5.23 8.31
CA VAL A 249 -15.18 5.85 6.97
C VAL A 249 -15.04 4.77 5.89
N TYR A 250 -15.86 4.88 4.84
CA TYR A 250 -15.77 4.03 3.65
C TYR A 250 -14.98 4.76 2.55
N PHE A 251 -13.84 4.17 2.20
CA PHE A 251 -12.93 4.67 1.19
C PHE A 251 -13.07 3.86 -0.10
N HIS A 252 -13.87 4.42 -1.01
CA HIS A 252 -14.22 3.80 -2.27
C HIS A 252 -13.19 4.13 -3.36
N LEU A 253 -12.44 3.13 -3.81
CA LEU A 253 -11.32 3.24 -4.76
C LEU A 253 -11.50 2.31 -5.98
N GLU A 254 -12.74 2.00 -6.34
CA GLU A 254 -13.03 1.31 -7.61
C GLU A 254 -12.76 2.28 -8.77
N GLN A 255 -12.13 1.78 -9.85
CA GLN A 255 -11.76 2.56 -11.02
C GLN A 255 -10.94 3.82 -10.65
N ILE A 256 -9.82 3.62 -9.96
CA ILE A 256 -9.02 4.71 -9.38
C ILE A 256 -8.61 5.79 -10.40
N GLU A 257 -8.43 5.43 -11.68
CA GLU A 257 -8.10 6.38 -12.75
C GLU A 257 -9.14 7.50 -12.88
N LEU A 258 -10.42 7.19 -12.61
CA LEU A 258 -11.53 8.16 -12.58
C LEU A 258 -11.60 8.94 -11.25
N ARG A 259 -10.81 8.55 -10.24
CA ARG A 259 -10.85 9.11 -8.87
C ARG A 259 -9.63 9.91 -8.48
N LEU A 260 -8.52 9.81 -9.22
CA LEU A 260 -7.34 10.69 -9.04
C LEU A 260 -7.69 12.19 -9.17
N GLN A 261 -8.84 12.52 -9.77
CA GLN A 261 -9.33 13.88 -9.96
C GLN A 261 -10.31 14.37 -8.87
N ASN A 262 -10.70 13.52 -7.91
CA ASN A 262 -11.83 13.75 -7.01
C ASN A 262 -11.47 13.74 -5.51
N HIS A 263 -10.37 14.40 -5.10
CA HIS A 263 -10.04 14.58 -3.66
C HIS A 263 -9.93 13.27 -2.87
N THR A 264 -9.15 12.32 -3.41
CA THR A 264 -9.02 10.99 -2.80
C THR A 264 -7.56 10.67 -2.43
N PHE A 265 -6.60 11.34 -3.06
CA PHE A 265 -5.16 11.17 -2.83
C PHE A 265 -4.45 12.54 -2.68
N CYS A 266 -5.04 13.45 -1.91
CA CYS A 266 -4.41 14.71 -1.51
C CYS A 266 -3.99 14.65 -0.03
N GLU A 267 -3.07 15.53 0.39
CA GLU A 267 -2.56 15.51 1.76
C GLU A 267 -3.65 15.83 2.78
N GLU A 268 -4.51 16.80 2.46
CA GLU A 268 -5.62 17.25 3.28
C GLU A 268 -6.61 16.10 3.52
N ASP A 269 -6.87 15.30 2.48
CA ASP A 269 -7.74 14.14 2.60
C ASP A 269 -7.18 13.11 3.57
N HIS A 270 -5.89 12.81 3.44
CA HIS A 270 -5.26 11.79 4.27
C HIS A 270 -5.06 12.25 5.71
N ARG A 271 -4.96 13.56 5.97
CA ARG A 271 -5.02 14.11 7.34
C ARG A 271 -6.39 13.85 7.98
N VAL A 272 -7.47 14.06 7.24
CA VAL A 272 -8.83 13.74 7.71
C VAL A 272 -9.02 12.24 7.91
N LEU A 273 -8.61 11.42 6.92
CA LEU A 273 -8.71 9.96 7.01
C LEU A 273 -7.91 9.40 8.19
N ASP A 274 -6.77 10.00 8.55
CA ASP A 274 -5.98 9.55 9.69
C ASP A 274 -6.72 9.69 11.04
N ARG A 275 -7.66 10.62 11.16
CA ARG A 275 -8.48 10.79 12.38
C ARG A 275 -9.45 9.64 12.62
N PHE A 276 -9.80 8.86 11.60
CA PHE A 276 -10.68 7.70 11.76
C PHE A 276 -9.92 6.50 12.33
N ASN A 277 -10.45 5.88 13.38
CA ASN A 277 -9.86 4.66 13.91
C ASN A 277 -10.16 3.44 13.03
N TRP A 278 -11.30 3.44 12.33
CA TRP A 278 -11.70 2.37 11.44
C TRP A 278 -11.91 2.89 10.02
N MET A 279 -11.22 2.28 9.07
CA MET A 279 -11.39 2.56 7.65
C MET A 279 -11.85 1.28 6.95
N VAL A 280 -12.80 1.39 6.03
CA VAL A 280 -13.21 0.30 5.15
C VAL A 280 -12.81 0.67 3.73
N VAL A 281 -11.91 -0.09 3.13
CA VAL A 281 -11.35 0.16 1.80
C VAL A 281 -11.90 -0.87 0.84
N ARG A 282 -12.35 -0.40 -0.33
CA ARG A 282 -12.75 -1.27 -1.44
C ARG A 282 -12.11 -0.76 -2.72
N SER A 283 -11.32 -1.59 -3.39
CA SER A 283 -10.61 -1.23 -4.62
C SER A 283 -10.42 -2.44 -5.53
N ASP A 284 -10.43 -2.20 -6.84
CA ASP A 284 -10.09 -3.14 -7.91
C ASP A 284 -8.71 -2.86 -8.54
N SER A 285 -7.97 -1.89 -7.99
CA SER A 285 -6.80 -1.29 -8.63
C SER A 285 -5.53 -1.42 -7.78
N TYR A 286 -4.36 -1.41 -8.43
CA TYR A 286 -3.06 -1.30 -7.76
C TYR A 286 -2.75 0.17 -7.40
N PHE A 287 -3.40 0.67 -6.35
CA PHE A 287 -3.32 2.08 -5.97
C PHE A 287 -2.04 2.49 -5.23
N ALA A 288 -1.11 1.56 -4.98
CA ALA A 288 0.20 1.88 -4.43
C ALA A 288 0.92 2.98 -5.22
N VAL A 289 0.72 3.04 -6.54
CA VAL A 289 1.30 4.09 -7.41
C VAL A 289 0.83 5.49 -6.97
N ALA A 290 -0.44 5.65 -6.60
CA ALA A 290 -0.98 6.93 -6.15
C ALA A 290 -0.33 7.40 -4.84
N LEU A 291 0.02 6.47 -3.94
CA LEU A 291 0.71 6.80 -2.68
C LEU A 291 2.11 7.40 -2.91
N PHE A 292 2.81 7.01 -3.99
CA PHE A 292 4.10 7.62 -4.36
C PHE A 292 3.96 9.05 -4.91
N LEU A 293 2.78 9.44 -5.37
CA LEU A 293 2.50 10.80 -5.83
C LEU A 293 2.24 11.77 -4.66
N MET A 294 1.99 11.24 -3.47
CA MET A 294 1.70 12.02 -2.27
C MET A 294 2.98 12.43 -1.54
N PRO A 295 3.25 13.73 -1.34
CA PRO A 295 4.49 14.16 -0.67
C PRO A 295 4.60 13.65 0.77
N THR A 296 3.50 13.61 1.53
CA THR A 296 3.42 13.02 2.89
C THR A 296 4.03 11.62 2.99
N TYR A 297 3.82 10.75 1.99
CA TYR A 297 4.30 9.35 2.05
C TYR A 297 5.61 9.12 1.31
N ARG A 298 5.97 10.01 0.39
CA ARG A 298 7.08 9.80 -0.56
C ARG A 298 8.41 9.55 0.13
N ALA A 299 8.76 10.33 1.15
CA ALA A 299 10.02 10.15 1.86
C ALA A 299 10.12 8.77 2.54
N GLU A 300 9.02 8.28 3.11
CA GLU A 300 8.97 6.99 3.76
C GLU A 300 9.02 5.84 2.74
N LEU A 301 8.30 5.98 1.63
CA LEU A 301 8.30 5.05 0.51
C LEU A 301 9.68 4.92 -0.16
N ASP A 302 10.37 6.04 -0.39
CA ASP A 302 11.71 6.04 -1.00
C ASP A 302 12.76 5.33 -0.11
N ARG A 303 12.57 5.37 1.23
CA ARG A 303 13.41 4.61 2.18
C ARG A 303 13.10 3.12 2.20
N MET A 304 11.81 2.75 2.17
CA MET A 304 11.39 1.34 2.14
C MET A 304 11.75 0.69 0.80
N PHE A 305 11.57 1.41 -0.31
CA PHE A 305 11.70 0.88 -1.67
C PHE A 305 12.63 1.75 -2.53
N PRO A 306 13.97 1.60 -2.39
CA PRO A 306 14.92 2.31 -3.25
C PRO A 306 14.67 2.06 -4.75
N ALA A 307 14.24 0.85 -5.10
CA ALA A 307 13.69 0.52 -6.41
C ALA A 307 12.15 0.58 -6.36
N LYS A 308 11.56 1.65 -6.89
CA LYS A 308 10.08 1.87 -6.86
C LYS A 308 9.28 0.75 -7.52
N GLY A 309 9.85 0.10 -8.54
CA GLY A 309 9.24 -1.06 -9.19
C GLY A 309 9.19 -2.33 -8.33
N ALA A 310 9.85 -2.35 -7.16
CA ALA A 310 9.96 -3.52 -6.31
C ALA A 310 8.85 -3.62 -5.25
N VAL A 311 7.94 -2.65 -5.15
CA VAL A 311 6.92 -2.58 -4.10
C VAL A 311 6.05 -3.83 -4.06
N PHE A 312 5.35 -4.15 -5.15
CA PHE A 312 4.54 -5.37 -5.24
C PHE A 312 5.41 -6.62 -5.14
N HIS A 313 6.63 -6.57 -5.68
CA HIS A 313 7.54 -7.71 -5.63
C HIS A 313 7.96 -8.07 -4.18
N HIS A 314 8.15 -7.08 -3.31
CA HIS A 314 8.50 -7.33 -1.91
C HIS A 314 7.26 -7.63 -1.06
N LEU A 315 6.19 -6.84 -1.18
CA LEU A 315 5.01 -7.00 -0.33
C LEU A 315 4.08 -8.15 -0.76
N GLY A 316 4.20 -8.61 -2.00
CA GLY A 316 3.46 -9.78 -2.49
C GLY A 316 4.14 -11.12 -2.23
N ARG A 317 5.38 -11.13 -1.72
CA ARG A 317 6.13 -12.34 -1.34
C ARG A 317 6.11 -12.53 0.16
#